data_AF-A0A7C2XIZ5-F1
#
_entry.id   AF-A0A7C2XIZ5-F1
#
_cell.length_a   1.000
_cell.length_b   1.000
_cell.length_c   1.000
_cell.angle_alpha   90.00
_cell.angle_beta   90.00
_cell.angle_gamma   90.00
#
_symmetry.space_group_name_H-M   'P 1'
#
loop_
_entity.id
_entity.type
_entity.pdbx_description
1 polymer ?
#
loop_
_entity_poly.entity_id
_entity_poly.type
_entity_poly.pdbx_seq_one_letter_code
_entity_poly.pdbx_strand_id
1 'polypeptide(L)'
;MRVFHIAIAGSAALAALSTPGRAEPQMSFCGAHRAEIAGTVDPEGRGRVSILAPALGLTAPLWAERALPAKGATPRRAVAGDGVWIMFEACEAARPVMIGFIAPSN
;
A
#
# COMPACT_ATOMS: atom_id res chain seq x y z
N MET A 1 65.40 -13.95 29.78
CA MET A 1 64.37 -14.31 28.76
C MET A 1 63.42 -13.12 28.66
N ARG A 2 63.48 -12.34 27.57
CA ARG A 2 62.72 -11.08 27.40
C ARG A 2 61.52 -11.34 26.48
N VAL A 3 60.31 -11.10 26.98
CA VAL A 3 59.06 -11.19 26.22
C VAL A 3 58.86 -9.86 25.49
N PHE A 4 58.69 -9.91 24.16
CA PHE A 4 58.47 -8.74 23.31
C PHE A 4 56.97 -8.43 23.18
N HIS A 5 56.67 -7.13 23.16
CA HIS A 5 55.35 -6.54 22.97
C HIS A 5 54.77 -6.82 21.57
N ILE A 6 53.46 -7.04 21.51
CA ILE A 6 52.67 -7.04 20.28
C ILE A 6 52.39 -5.60 19.85
N ALA A 7 52.70 -5.25 18.60
CA ALA A 7 52.29 -4.01 17.95
C ALA A 7 51.30 -4.30 16.81
N ILE A 8 50.22 -3.52 16.78
CA ILE A 8 49.18 -3.51 15.74
C ILE A 8 49.58 -2.49 14.66
N ALA A 9 49.50 -2.83 13.38
CA ALA A 9 49.18 -1.90 12.28
C ALA A 9 49.03 -2.65 10.96
N GLY A 10 47.97 -2.37 10.19
CA GLY A 10 47.84 -2.88 8.83
C GLY A 10 46.47 -2.65 8.21
N SER A 11 46.06 -1.38 8.14
CA SER A 11 44.85 -0.95 7.44
C SER A 11 44.99 -1.16 5.93
N ALA A 12 44.06 -1.89 5.33
CA ALA A 12 43.74 -1.79 3.91
C ALA A 12 42.25 -2.10 3.76
N ALA A 13 41.43 -1.10 4.06
CA ALA A 13 40.02 -1.10 3.69
C ALA A 13 39.95 -1.13 2.15
N LEU A 14 39.67 -2.31 1.61
CA LEU A 14 39.22 -2.47 0.23
C LEU A 14 37.85 -1.78 0.17
N ALA A 15 37.83 -0.51 -0.20
CA ALA A 15 36.62 0.22 -0.51
C ALA A 15 36.01 -0.42 -1.76
N ALA A 16 35.22 -1.46 -1.55
CA ALA A 16 34.21 -1.85 -2.50
C ALA A 16 33.39 -0.59 -2.78
N LEU A 17 33.34 -0.18 -4.05
CA LEU A 17 32.38 0.78 -4.54
C LEU A 17 30.99 0.16 -4.34
N SER A 18 30.47 0.23 -3.11
CA SER A 18 29.06 0.13 -2.83
C SER A 18 28.45 1.34 -3.52
N THR A 19 28.08 1.19 -4.79
CA THR A 19 26.98 1.97 -5.34
C THR A 19 25.89 1.89 -4.29
N PRO A 20 25.51 3.00 -3.61
CA PRO A 20 24.35 2.94 -2.73
C PRO A 20 23.25 2.41 -3.63
N GLY A 21 22.78 1.19 -3.33
CA GLY A 21 21.64 0.60 -4.00
C GLY A 21 20.61 1.70 -4.01
N ARG A 22 20.29 2.19 -5.21
CA ARG A 22 19.38 3.31 -5.41
C ARG A 22 18.21 3.03 -4.48
N ALA A 23 18.04 3.85 -3.45
CA ALA A 23 16.83 3.81 -2.67
C ALA A 23 15.74 4.23 -3.66
N GLU A 24 15.18 3.26 -4.38
CA GLU A 24 13.96 3.47 -5.13
C GLU A 24 12.98 4.00 -4.11
N PRO A 25 12.32 5.15 -4.38
CA PRO A 25 11.32 5.68 -3.46
C PRO A 25 10.40 4.52 -3.09
N GLN A 26 10.30 4.23 -1.80
CA GLN A 26 9.41 3.19 -1.29
C GLN A 26 7.99 3.70 -1.56
N MET A 27 7.51 3.41 -2.76
CA MET A 27 6.22 3.79 -3.30
C MET A 27 5.16 2.87 -2.69
N SER A 28 5.10 2.82 -1.36
CA SER A 28 4.45 1.76 -0.57
C SER A 28 2.96 1.58 -0.85
N PHE A 29 2.32 2.57 -1.49
CA PHE A 29 0.91 2.53 -1.87
C PHE A 29 0.66 2.72 -3.37
N CYS A 30 1.69 2.81 -4.20
CA CYS A 30 1.48 2.86 -5.65
C CYS A 30 0.95 1.53 -6.18
N GLY A 31 0.16 1.60 -7.25
CA GLY A 31 -0.44 0.43 -7.91
C GLY A 31 -1.77 -0.01 -7.31
N ALA A 32 -2.21 -1.20 -7.73
CA ALA A 32 -3.48 -1.79 -7.32
C ALA A 32 -3.28 -2.75 -6.13
N HIS A 33 -4.14 -2.63 -5.13
CA HIS A 33 -4.10 -3.40 -3.89
C HIS A 33 -5.44 -4.06 -3.60
N ARG A 34 -5.42 -5.15 -2.83
CA ARG A 34 -6.64 -5.80 -2.35
C ARG A 34 -7.09 -5.21 -1.02
N ALA A 35 -8.40 -5.06 -0.88
CA ALA A 35 -9.05 -4.64 0.34
C ALA A 35 -10.41 -5.33 0.50
N GLU A 36 -11.01 -5.16 1.67
CA GLU A 36 -12.35 -5.63 1.99
C GLU A 36 -13.23 -4.43 2.35
N ILE A 37 -14.49 -4.46 1.94
CA ILE A 37 -15.47 -3.45 2.34
C ILE A 37 -15.86 -3.69 3.81
N ALA A 38 -15.55 -2.73 4.68
CA ALA A 38 -15.96 -2.73 6.07
C ALA A 38 -17.36 -2.11 6.28
N GLY A 39 -17.78 -1.19 5.41
CA GLY A 39 -19.05 -0.50 5.56
C GLY A 39 -19.44 0.34 4.35
N THR A 40 -20.74 0.61 4.22
CA THR A 40 -21.33 1.24 3.02
C THR A 40 -22.17 2.48 3.31
N VAL A 41 -22.30 2.88 4.58
CA VAL A 41 -23.06 4.06 4.99
C VAL A 41 -22.10 5.25 5.10
N ASP A 42 -21.94 5.98 4.00
CA ASP A 42 -21.06 7.14 3.94
C ASP A 42 -21.67 8.33 4.71
N PRO A 43 -21.05 8.81 5.80
CA PRO A 43 -21.58 9.91 6.60
C PRO A 43 -21.61 11.25 5.85
N GLU A 44 -20.79 11.40 4.79
CA GLU A 44 -20.78 12.61 3.95
C GLU A 44 -21.75 12.53 2.77
N GLY A 45 -22.41 11.39 2.55
CA GLY A 45 -23.36 11.21 1.45
C GLY A 45 -22.72 11.27 0.05
N ARG A 46 -21.41 11.05 -0.06
CA ARG A 46 -20.65 11.12 -1.32
C ARG A 46 -20.62 9.79 -2.08
N GLY A 47 -21.15 8.73 -1.48
CA GLY A 47 -21.20 7.39 -2.06
C GLY A 47 -19.89 6.62 -1.91
N ARG A 48 -19.04 7.01 -0.96
CA ARG A 48 -17.80 6.31 -0.61
C ARG A 48 -18.10 4.99 0.07
N VAL A 49 -17.10 4.10 0.11
CA VAL A 49 -17.13 2.86 0.89
C VAL A 49 -16.02 2.87 1.92
N SER A 50 -16.31 2.36 3.10
CA SER A 50 -15.30 2.14 4.12
C SER A 50 -14.59 0.83 3.81
N ILE A 51 -13.26 0.83 3.73
CA ILE A 51 -12.44 -0.32 3.38
C ILE A 51 -11.43 -0.66 4.48
N LEU A 52 -11.00 -1.92 4.53
CA LEU A 52 -9.88 -2.41 5.34
C LEU A 52 -8.83 -3.05 4.43
N ALA A 53 -7.55 -2.72 4.67
CA ALA A 53 -6.42 -3.23 3.90
C ALA A 53 -5.24 -3.62 4.81
N PRO A 54 -5.39 -4.65 5.67
CA PRO A 54 -4.37 -5.03 6.65
C PRO A 54 -3.06 -5.48 6.01
N ALA A 55 -3.09 -6.01 4.79
CA ALA A 55 -1.88 -6.39 4.04
C ALA A 55 -0.97 -5.19 3.71
N LEU A 56 -1.51 -3.97 3.77
CA LEU A 56 -0.76 -2.71 3.59
C LEU A 56 -0.37 -2.06 4.93
N GLY A 57 -0.61 -2.73 6.06
CA GLY A 57 -0.43 -2.16 7.40
C GLY A 57 -1.52 -1.15 7.79
N LEU A 58 -2.60 -1.03 7.02
CA LEU A 58 -3.72 -0.14 7.28
C LEU A 58 -4.78 -0.89 8.09
N THR A 59 -4.74 -0.71 9.40
CA THR A 59 -5.60 -1.43 10.36
C THR A 59 -6.90 -0.70 10.70
N ALA A 60 -6.93 0.63 10.51
CA ALA A 60 -8.14 1.43 10.66
C ALA A 60 -8.92 1.48 9.34
N PRO A 61 -10.27 1.48 9.37
CA PRO A 61 -11.07 1.65 8.17
C PRO A 61 -10.81 3.02 7.51
N LEU A 62 -10.72 3.03 6.19
CA LEU A 62 -10.54 4.23 5.38
C LEU A 62 -11.74 4.43 4.45
N TRP A 63 -12.13 5.68 4.22
CA TRP A 63 -13.15 6.01 3.23
C TRP A 63 -12.53 6.10 1.85
N ALA A 64 -12.92 5.19 0.96
CA ALA A 64 -12.50 5.18 -0.44
C ALA A 64 -13.59 5.75 -1.34
N GLU A 65 -13.16 6.66 -2.23
CA GLU A 65 -13.99 7.04 -3.38
C GLU A 65 -14.29 5.83 -4.24
N ARG A 66 -15.42 5.84 -4.95
CA ARG A 66 -15.75 4.78 -5.90
C ARG A 66 -15.54 5.27 -7.32
N ALA A 67 -14.70 4.57 -8.08
CA ALA A 67 -14.69 4.73 -9.51
C ALA A 67 -16.09 4.42 -10.06
N LEU A 68 -16.69 5.41 -10.72
CA LEU A 68 -17.99 5.23 -11.34
C LEU A 68 -17.87 4.27 -12.53
N PRO A 69 -18.86 3.39 -12.74
CA PRO A 69 -18.85 2.52 -13.89
C PRO A 69 -18.94 3.34 -15.18
N ALA A 70 -18.54 2.71 -16.29
CA ALA A 70 -18.72 3.30 -17.62
C ALA A 70 -20.19 3.69 -17.85
N LYS A 71 -20.41 4.75 -18.64
CA LYS A 71 -21.75 5.23 -18.94
C LYS A 71 -22.64 4.08 -19.46
N GLY A 72 -23.81 3.92 -18.85
CA GLY A 72 -24.78 2.88 -19.21
C GLY A 72 -24.62 1.55 -18.46
N ALA A 73 -23.54 1.36 -17.69
CA ALA A 73 -23.41 0.22 -16.80
C ALA A 73 -24.06 0.50 -15.44
N THR A 74 -24.79 -0.48 -14.92
CA THR A 74 -25.41 -0.40 -13.60
C THR A 74 -24.34 -0.56 -12.52
N PRO A 75 -24.19 0.40 -11.58
CA PRO A 75 -23.23 0.25 -10.49
C PRO A 75 -23.63 -0.95 -9.62
N ARG A 76 -22.71 -1.91 -9.47
CA ARG A 76 -22.90 -2.97 -8.47
C ARG A 76 -22.99 -2.34 -7.08
N ARG A 77 -23.98 -2.80 -6.30
CA ARG A 77 -24.12 -2.44 -4.89
C ARG A 77 -23.01 -3.11 -4.10
N ALA A 78 -22.25 -2.32 -3.36
CA ALA A 78 -21.28 -2.80 -2.38
C ALA A 78 -22.00 -3.35 -1.15
N VAL A 79 -21.48 -4.44 -0.58
CA VAL A 79 -21.87 -4.94 0.75
C VAL A 79 -20.63 -5.14 1.60
N ALA A 80 -20.77 -5.06 2.93
CA ALA A 80 -19.68 -5.39 3.83
C ALA A 80 -19.23 -6.84 3.61
N GLY A 81 -17.92 -7.08 3.64
CA GLY A 81 -17.29 -8.37 3.32
C GLY A 81 -16.94 -8.55 1.84
N ASP A 82 -17.39 -7.67 0.94
CA ASP A 82 -16.98 -7.74 -0.47
C ASP A 82 -15.47 -7.49 -0.61
N GLY A 83 -14.81 -8.37 -1.35
CA GLY A 83 -13.42 -8.18 -1.78
C GLY A 83 -13.33 -7.21 -2.96
N VAL A 84 -12.43 -6.23 -2.86
CA VAL A 84 -12.28 -5.15 -3.85
C VAL A 84 -10.82 -4.89 -4.21
N TRP A 85 -10.64 -4.30 -5.39
CA TRP A 85 -9.39 -3.69 -5.82
C TRP A 85 -9.44 -2.18 -5.53
N ILE A 86 -8.35 -1.66 -4.97
CA ILE A 86 -8.18 -0.24 -4.65
C ILE A 86 -6.88 0.30 -5.25
N MET A 87 -6.82 1.60 -5.46
CA MET A 87 -5.61 2.36 -5.74
C MET A 87 -5.54 3.58 -4.84
N PHE A 88 -4.35 4.15 -4.68
CA PHE A 88 -4.15 5.38 -3.93
C PHE A 88 -3.74 6.51 -4.85
N GLU A 89 -4.49 7.62 -4.85
CA GLU A 89 -4.14 8.79 -5.63
C GLU A 89 -2.79 9.35 -5.16
N ALA A 90 -1.89 9.66 -6.11
CA ALA A 90 -0.52 10.10 -5.81
C ALA A 90 0.25 9.15 -4.86
N CYS A 91 -0.17 7.89 -4.77
CA CYS A 91 0.37 6.90 -3.84
C CYS A 91 0.27 7.31 -2.37
N GLU A 92 -0.76 8.08 -2.03
CA GLU A 92 -1.03 8.58 -0.69
C GLU A 92 -2.10 7.76 0.01
N ALA A 93 -1.76 7.11 1.14
CA ALA A 93 -2.68 6.24 1.89
C ALA A 93 -4.00 6.92 2.30
N ALA A 94 -3.99 8.25 2.46
CA ALA A 94 -5.17 9.04 2.81
C ALA A 94 -6.17 9.21 1.65
N ARG A 95 -5.81 8.79 0.43
CA ARG A 95 -6.61 9.00 -0.79
C ARG A 95 -6.93 7.69 -1.54
N PRO A 96 -7.61 6.73 -0.91
CA PRO A 96 -7.96 5.48 -1.58
C PRO A 96 -9.14 5.66 -2.55
N VAL A 97 -9.10 4.92 -3.65
CA VAL A 97 -10.15 4.80 -4.66
C VAL A 97 -10.42 3.33 -4.93
N MET A 98 -11.66 2.89 -4.74
CA MET A 98 -12.14 1.58 -5.17
C MET A 98 -12.30 1.58 -6.69
N ILE A 99 -11.56 0.70 -7.36
CA ILE A 99 -11.54 0.60 -8.83
C ILE A 99 -12.31 -0.61 -9.36
N GLY A 100 -12.66 -1.57 -8.51
CA GLY A 100 -13.46 -2.72 -8.94
C GLY A 100 -13.68 -3.76 -7.85
N PHE A 101 -14.57 -4.71 -8.13
CA PHE A 101 -14.79 -5.90 -7.29
C PHE A 101 -13.87 -7.04 -7.74
N ILE A 102 -13.42 -7.89 -6.82
CA ILE A 102 -12.58 -9.04 -7.14
C ILE A 102 -13.37 -10.13 -7.86
N ALA A 103 -14.59 -10.41 -7.40
CA ALA A 103 -15.47 -11.41 -7.99
C ALA A 103 -16.63 -10.73 -8.74
N PRO A 104 -17.14 -11.35 -9.81
CA PRO A 104 -18.38 -10.90 -10.44
C PRO A 104 -19.55 -10.96 -9.44
N SER A 105 -20.55 -10.11 -9.62
CA SER A 105 -21.80 -10.20 -8.87
C SER A 105 -22.50 -11.52 -9.19
N ASN A 106 -22.92 -12.24 -8.14
CA ASN A 106 -23.76 -13.43 -8.22
C ASN A 106 -25.21 -13.05 -8.56
#